data_AF-C0PED0-F1
#
_entry.id   AF-C0PED0-F1
#
_cell.length_a   1.000
_cell.length_b   1.000
_cell.length_c   1.000
_cell.angle_alpha   90.00
_cell.angle_beta   90.00
_cell.angle_gamma   90.00
#
_symmetry.space_group_name_H-M   'P 1'
#
loop_
_entity.id
_entity.type
_entity.pdbx_description
1 polymer ?
#
loop_
_entity_poly.entity_id
_entity_poly.type
_entity_poly.pdbx_seq_one_letter_code
_entity_poly.pdbx_strand_id
1 'polypeptide(L)'
;MPPLAARLHAPLLLVPAASPRPATRLCAASGPRGVGGFRRGALASEKPPVVAVAEKAGGEGGGGQGEGPYDAIVIGSGIGGLVAATQLAAKGARVLVLEKYLIPGGSSGYYRRDGFTFDVGSSVMFGFSDKGNLNLITQALEAVGRKMEVLPDPSTVHFHLPGDLSVLVHRKYEDFINELISKFPHEKEGIIKFYGTCWKIFNSLNSLELKSLEEPLYLFGQFFQKPLECLTLAYYLPQNAGDIARKFIKDQELLSFIDAEV
;
A
#
# COMPACT_ATOMS: atom_id res chain seq x y z
N MET A 1 -26.57 30.01 32.92
CA MET A 1 -25.53 29.14 32.33
C MET A 1 -24.20 29.36 33.04
N PRO A 2 -23.72 28.37 33.81
CA PRO A 2 -22.31 28.21 34.12
C PRO A 2 -21.77 26.86 33.60
N PRO A 3 -20.45 26.71 33.34
CA PRO A 3 -19.88 25.49 32.78
C PRO A 3 -19.56 24.47 33.89
N LEU A 4 -19.97 23.21 33.68
CA LEU A 4 -19.60 22.07 34.52
C LEU A 4 -18.28 21.48 34.01
N ALA A 5 -17.20 21.70 34.76
CA ALA A 5 -16.00 20.89 34.67
C ALA A 5 -16.21 19.62 35.50
N ALA A 6 -16.30 18.46 34.85
CA ALA A 6 -16.31 17.16 35.53
C ALA A 6 -14.97 16.45 35.30
N ARG A 7 -14.11 16.52 36.32
CA ARG A 7 -13.02 15.57 36.53
C ARG A 7 -13.62 14.19 36.81
N LEU A 8 -13.18 13.16 36.11
CA LEU A 8 -13.35 11.77 36.52
C LEU A 8 -11.99 11.08 36.54
N HIS A 9 -11.43 10.99 37.75
CA HIS A 9 -10.45 9.99 38.12
C HIS A 9 -11.19 8.68 38.40
N ALA A 10 -10.76 7.58 37.78
CA ALA A 10 -10.96 6.23 38.30
C ALA A 10 -9.74 5.35 37.93
N PRO A 11 -9.32 4.44 38.82
CA PRO A 11 -7.98 3.87 38.82
C PRO A 11 -7.83 2.68 37.86
N LEU A 12 -6.63 2.58 37.27
CA LEU A 12 -6.19 1.49 36.41
C LEU A 12 -6.07 0.20 37.25
N LEU A 13 -6.97 -0.77 37.05
CA LEU A 13 -6.80 -2.13 37.57
C LEU A 13 -6.01 -2.94 36.55
N LEU A 14 -4.77 -3.29 36.90
CA LEU A 14 -3.85 -4.09 36.12
C LEU A 14 -4.30 -5.56 36.13
N VAL A 15 -4.70 -6.11 34.96
CA VAL A 15 -4.92 -7.55 34.80
C VAL A 15 -3.71 -8.14 34.07
N PRO A 16 -3.00 -9.14 34.62
CA PRO A 16 -1.80 -9.69 34.00
C PRO A 16 -2.15 -10.60 32.81
N ALA A 17 -1.43 -10.41 31.70
CA ALA A 17 -1.55 -11.24 30.50
C ALA A 17 -0.98 -12.65 30.75
N ALA A 18 -1.78 -13.68 30.47
CA ALA A 18 -1.35 -15.07 30.50
C ALA A 18 -0.44 -15.40 29.31
N SER A 19 0.75 -15.96 29.57
CA SER A 19 1.70 -16.44 28.56
C SER A 19 1.25 -17.78 27.93
N PRO A 20 1.30 -17.97 26.60
CA PRO A 20 1.13 -19.30 26.01
C PRO A 20 2.42 -20.13 26.12
N ARG A 21 2.30 -21.39 26.56
CA ARG A 21 3.37 -22.40 26.60
C ARG A 21 3.73 -22.89 25.17
N PRO A 22 4.96 -23.35 24.92
CA PRO A 22 5.36 -23.84 23.60
C PRO A 22 4.80 -25.23 23.32
N ALA A 23 4.20 -25.41 22.14
CA ALA A 23 3.81 -26.72 21.63
C ALA A 23 5.04 -27.45 21.05
N THR A 24 5.18 -28.70 21.49
CA THR A 24 6.23 -29.68 21.18
C THR A 24 6.25 -30.05 19.69
N ARG A 25 7.45 -30.12 19.10
CA ARG A 25 7.70 -30.73 17.78
C ARG A 25 7.48 -32.25 17.85
N LEU A 26 6.80 -32.82 16.86
CA LEU A 26 6.94 -34.22 16.48
C LEU A 26 7.29 -34.35 14.98
N CYS A 27 8.19 -35.30 14.71
CA CYS A 27 8.90 -35.59 13.47
C CYS A 27 8.03 -36.02 12.27
N ALA A 28 8.61 -35.93 11.07
CA ALA A 28 8.79 -37.10 10.20
C ALA A 28 9.89 -36.85 9.15
N ALA A 29 10.75 -37.85 8.99
CA ALA A 29 11.85 -37.91 8.04
C ALA A 29 11.45 -38.73 6.81
N SER A 30 11.97 -38.38 5.63
CA SER A 30 12.23 -39.32 4.53
C SER A 30 13.07 -38.67 3.43
N GLY A 31 14.30 -39.16 3.24
CA GLY A 31 15.03 -39.09 1.94
C GLY A 31 14.62 -40.26 1.03
N PRO A 32 15.12 -40.37 -0.23
CA PRO A 32 16.57 -40.54 -0.47
C PRO A 32 17.19 -39.90 -1.75
N ARG A 33 18.51 -39.63 -1.64
CA ARG A 33 19.68 -39.77 -2.56
C ARG A 33 19.56 -39.61 -4.09
N GLY A 34 20.48 -38.83 -4.69
CA GLY A 34 20.84 -38.95 -6.12
C GLY A 34 21.68 -37.84 -6.79
N VAL A 35 22.96 -37.71 -6.42
CA VAL A 35 24.19 -37.24 -7.13
C VAL A 35 24.12 -36.28 -8.34
N GLY A 36 24.89 -35.17 -8.28
CA GLY A 36 25.35 -34.40 -9.44
C GLY A 36 26.09 -33.11 -9.04
N GLY A 37 27.43 -33.14 -9.03
CA GLY A 37 28.26 -32.05 -8.53
C GLY A 37 28.33 -30.82 -9.44
N PHE A 38 28.23 -29.64 -8.84
CA PHE A 38 28.66 -28.38 -9.47
C PHE A 38 29.35 -27.49 -8.41
N ARG A 39 30.43 -26.84 -8.84
CA ARG A 39 31.42 -26.15 -8.00
C ARG A 39 30.77 -25.02 -7.19
N ARG A 40 31.01 -25.01 -5.87
CA ARG A 40 30.65 -23.94 -4.93
C ARG A 40 31.47 -22.68 -5.22
N GLY A 41 30.85 -21.67 -5.83
CA GLY A 41 31.19 -20.27 -5.58
C GLY A 41 30.62 -19.87 -4.23
N ALA A 42 31.40 -19.18 -3.40
CA ALA A 42 31.00 -18.75 -2.06
C ALA A 42 29.76 -17.85 -2.15
N LEU A 43 28.59 -18.36 -1.74
CA LEU A 43 27.47 -17.51 -1.39
C LEU A 43 27.81 -16.81 -0.08
N ALA A 44 28.00 -15.50 -0.16
CA ALA A 44 27.92 -14.65 1.02
C ALA A 44 26.55 -14.89 1.67
N SER A 45 26.59 -15.38 2.91
CA SER A 45 25.40 -15.49 3.75
C SER A 45 24.92 -14.09 4.09
N GLU A 46 24.05 -13.52 3.27
CA GLU A 46 23.31 -12.32 3.66
C GLU A 46 22.41 -12.67 4.84
N LYS A 47 22.83 -12.24 6.04
CA LYS A 47 21.98 -12.29 7.22
C LYS A 47 20.77 -11.39 6.93
N PRO A 48 19.54 -11.85 7.17
CA PRO A 48 18.38 -10.98 7.06
C PRO A 48 18.56 -9.77 7.99
N PRO A 49 18.14 -8.57 7.59
CA PRO A 49 18.28 -7.39 8.42
C PRO A 49 17.54 -7.62 9.74
N VAL A 50 18.29 -7.66 10.84
CA VAL A 50 17.73 -7.78 12.17
C VAL A 50 17.21 -6.40 12.56
N VAL A 51 15.91 -6.17 12.30
CA VAL A 51 15.22 -4.99 12.82
C VAL A 51 15.03 -5.20 14.32
N ALA A 52 15.96 -4.68 15.12
CA ALA A 52 15.80 -4.63 16.57
C ALA A 52 14.96 -3.40 16.93
N VAL A 53 13.79 -3.63 17.52
CA VAL A 53 13.01 -2.56 18.14
C VAL A 53 13.68 -2.25 19.48
N ALA A 54 14.38 -1.13 19.56
CA ALA A 54 14.93 -0.66 20.82
C ALA A 54 13.82 0.04 21.62
N GLU A 55 13.46 -0.52 22.79
CA GLU A 55 12.68 0.24 23.77
C GLU A 55 13.58 1.29 24.44
N LYS A 56 13.08 2.53 24.50
CA LYS A 56 13.63 3.72 25.18
C LYS A 56 15.11 3.63 25.62
N ALA A 57 16.00 4.23 24.83
CA ALA A 57 17.35 4.54 25.28
C ALA A 57 17.29 5.66 26.35
N GLY A 58 17.38 5.27 27.63
CA GLY A 58 17.71 6.17 28.72
C GLY A 58 19.23 6.29 28.82
N GLY A 59 19.77 7.48 28.57
CA GLY A 59 21.20 7.76 28.77
C GLY A 59 21.51 9.23 28.53
N GLU A 60 22.04 9.88 29.58
CA GLU A 60 22.43 11.30 29.59
C GLU A 60 23.54 11.61 28.59
N GLY A 61 23.50 12.83 28.06
CA GLY A 61 24.39 13.32 27.02
C GLY A 61 25.84 13.46 27.45
N GLY A 62 26.73 12.86 26.67
CA GLY A 62 28.16 13.18 26.63
C GLY A 62 28.50 13.76 25.27
N GLY A 63 28.90 15.04 25.24
CA GLY A 63 29.32 15.74 24.03
C GLY A 63 30.63 15.18 23.49
N GLY A 64 30.53 14.41 22.41
CA GLY A 64 31.64 14.04 21.54
C GLY A 64 31.16 14.07 20.10
N GLN A 65 31.77 14.92 19.27
CA GLN A 65 31.59 14.88 17.82
C GLN A 65 32.28 13.61 17.30
N GLY A 66 31.60 12.47 17.40
CA GLY A 66 31.93 11.23 16.73
C GLY A 66 30.71 10.82 15.90
N GLU A 67 30.96 10.21 14.74
CA GLU A 67 29.90 9.63 13.90
C GLU A 67 28.95 8.81 14.78
N GLY A 68 27.70 9.25 14.86
CA GLY A 68 26.71 8.60 15.71
C GLY A 68 26.56 7.11 15.37
N PRO A 69 25.95 6.31 16.25
CA PRO A 69 25.76 4.87 16.01
C PRO A 69 24.82 4.56 14.83
N TYR A 70 24.21 5.58 14.22
CA TYR A 70 23.25 5.47 13.14
C TYR A 70 23.69 6.32 11.94
N ASP A 71 23.50 5.76 10.75
CA ASP A 71 23.77 6.42 9.47
C ASP A 71 22.56 7.24 9.01
N ALA A 72 21.36 6.92 9.51
CA ALA A 72 20.14 7.68 9.26
C ALA A 72 19.18 7.64 10.46
N ILE A 73 18.40 8.72 10.62
CA ILE A 73 17.31 8.81 11.60
C ILE A 73 16.01 9.11 10.84
N VAL A 74 15.00 8.27 11.05
CA VAL A 74 13.64 8.45 10.52
C VAL A 74 12.71 8.85 11.66
N ILE A 75 12.05 9.99 11.51
CA ILE A 75 11.09 10.50 12.50
C ILE A 75 9.68 10.17 12.01
N GLY A 76 8.98 9.32 12.75
CA GLY A 76 7.66 8.80 12.44
C GLY A 76 7.71 7.38 11.87
N SER A 77 6.88 6.49 12.43
CA SER A 77 6.75 5.09 12.01
C SER A 77 5.44 4.80 11.27
N GLY A 78 4.95 5.79 10.51
CA GLY A 78 3.93 5.56 9.49
C GLY A 78 4.48 4.72 8.33
N ILE A 79 3.61 4.28 7.42
CA ILE A 79 3.99 3.42 6.30
C ILE A 79 5.17 4.00 5.48
N GLY A 80 5.15 5.28 5.15
CA GLY A 80 6.25 5.93 4.41
C GLY A 80 7.58 5.92 5.17
N GLY A 81 7.55 6.18 6.49
CA GLY A 81 8.74 6.16 7.34
C GLY A 81 9.30 4.74 7.49
N LEU A 82 8.44 3.75 7.70
CA LEU A 82 8.85 2.35 7.78
C LEU A 82 9.41 1.84 6.44
N VAL A 83 8.80 2.19 5.31
CA VAL A 83 9.31 1.83 3.97
C VAL A 83 10.67 2.49 3.74
N ALA A 84 10.83 3.78 4.04
CA ALA A 84 12.12 4.46 3.91
C ALA A 84 13.21 3.81 4.80
N ALA A 85 12.89 3.56 6.07
CA ALA A 85 13.81 2.95 7.02
C ALA A 85 14.23 1.55 6.59
N THR A 86 13.27 0.72 6.14
CA THR A 86 13.55 -0.65 5.69
C THR A 86 14.36 -0.67 4.41
N GLN A 87 14.10 0.23 3.45
CA GLN A 87 14.89 0.33 2.22
C GLN A 87 16.33 0.77 2.48
N LEU A 88 16.56 1.68 3.44
CA LEU A 88 17.91 2.07 3.88
C LEU A 88 18.62 0.92 4.62
N ALA A 89 17.91 0.24 5.53
CA ALA A 89 18.44 -0.89 6.28
C ALA A 89 18.79 -2.08 5.36
N ALA A 90 17.96 -2.37 4.35
CA ALA A 90 18.24 -3.39 3.34
C ALA A 90 19.52 -3.10 2.53
N LYS A 91 19.92 -1.82 2.42
CA LYS A 91 21.17 -1.39 1.80
C LYS A 91 22.35 -1.31 2.79
N GLY A 92 22.18 -1.79 4.02
CA GLY A 92 23.22 -1.88 5.04
C GLY A 92 23.37 -0.67 5.96
N ALA A 93 22.50 0.35 5.84
CA ALA A 93 22.53 1.50 6.74
C ALA A 93 22.01 1.13 8.13
N ARG A 94 22.65 1.67 9.19
CA ARG A 94 22.15 1.62 10.56
C ARG A 94 21.10 2.72 10.73
N VAL A 95 19.83 2.34 10.82
CA VAL A 95 18.71 3.30 10.86
C VAL A 95 18.06 3.30 12.24
N LEU A 96 17.89 4.49 12.82
CA LEU A 96 17.05 4.70 14.00
C LEU A 96 15.67 5.20 13.56
N VAL A 97 14.60 4.55 14.00
CA VAL A 97 13.22 5.03 13.80
C VAL A 97 12.68 5.55 15.13
N LEU A 98 12.17 6.78 15.14
CA LEU A 98 11.59 7.41 16.32
C LEU A 98 10.07 7.55 16.13
N GLU A 99 9.30 6.93 17.02
CA GLU A 99 7.85 7.06 17.05
C GLU A 99 7.40 7.73 18.36
N LYS A 100 6.47 8.67 18.24
CA LYS A 100 5.87 9.36 19.40
C LYS A 100 4.79 8.50 20.06
N TYR A 101 4.06 7.71 19.27
CA TYR A 101 2.98 6.86 19.73
C TYR A 101 3.47 5.48 20.22
N LEU A 102 2.57 4.74 20.89
CA LEU A 102 2.92 3.44 21.49
C LEU A 102 3.07 2.33 20.46
N ILE A 103 2.36 2.43 19.34
CA ILE A 103 2.36 1.43 18.27
C ILE A 103 2.75 2.09 16.94
N PRO A 104 3.53 1.39 16.09
CA PRO A 104 3.82 1.89 14.76
C PRO A 104 2.60 1.80 13.84
N GLY A 105 2.65 2.50 12.72
CA GLY A 105 1.63 2.45 11.67
C GLY A 105 1.06 3.82 11.27
N GLY A 106 1.18 4.85 12.12
CA GLY A 106 0.64 6.17 11.83
C GLY A 106 -0.87 6.12 11.52
N SER A 107 -1.29 6.63 10.36
CA SER A 107 -2.69 6.58 9.89
C SER A 107 -3.20 5.17 9.58
N SER A 108 -2.33 4.17 9.51
CA SER A 108 -2.69 2.74 9.38
C SER A 108 -2.75 2.04 10.76
N GLY A 109 -2.93 2.80 11.83
CA GLY A 109 -3.13 2.27 13.17
C GLY A 109 -4.55 1.77 13.41
N TYR A 110 -4.70 0.98 14.48
CA TYR A 110 -5.98 0.46 14.95
C TYR A 110 -6.10 0.60 16.47
N TYR A 111 -7.31 0.48 16.98
CA TYR A 111 -7.56 0.28 18.40
C TYR A 111 -8.59 -0.82 18.62
N ARG A 112 -8.64 -1.37 19.84
CA ARG A 112 -9.62 -2.39 20.22
C ARG A 112 -10.50 -1.87 21.33
N ARG A 113 -11.81 -2.11 21.21
CA ARG A 113 -12.80 -1.71 22.19
C ARG A 113 -13.96 -2.69 22.16
N ASP A 114 -14.37 -3.17 23.33
CA ASP A 114 -15.55 -4.02 23.51
C ASP A 114 -15.54 -5.29 22.61
N GLY A 115 -14.36 -5.87 22.36
CA GLY A 115 -14.18 -7.05 21.51
C GLY A 115 -14.06 -6.75 20.01
N PHE A 116 -14.21 -5.49 19.59
CA PHE A 116 -14.08 -5.06 18.20
C PHE A 116 -12.72 -4.43 17.94
N THR A 117 -12.26 -4.51 16.69
CA THR A 117 -11.07 -3.81 16.19
C THR A 117 -11.51 -2.73 15.22
N PHE A 118 -11.01 -1.52 15.40
CA PHE A 118 -11.34 -0.35 14.59
C PHE A 118 -10.08 0.27 14.01
N ASP A 119 -10.06 0.47 12.70
CA ASP A 119 -9.02 1.22 12.02
C ASP A 119 -9.21 2.73 12.23
N VAL A 120 -8.12 3.47 12.41
CA VAL A 120 -8.17 4.89 12.82
C VAL A 120 -8.12 5.85 11.64
N GLY A 121 -7.53 5.44 10.50
CA GLY A 121 -7.31 6.34 9.36
C GLY A 121 -7.53 5.68 8.01
N SER A 122 -6.64 4.76 7.62
CA SER A 122 -6.74 4.08 6.32
C SER A 122 -7.70 2.91 6.41
N SER A 123 -8.83 3.00 5.69
CA SER A 123 -9.82 1.91 5.56
C SER A 123 -9.78 1.20 4.21
N VAL A 124 -9.05 1.75 3.23
CA VAL A 124 -8.83 1.15 1.91
C VAL A 124 -7.35 1.17 1.62
N MET A 125 -6.82 0.03 1.15
CA MET A 125 -5.42 -0.10 0.77
C MET A 125 -5.27 -0.69 -0.64
N PHE A 126 -4.35 -0.08 -1.39
CA PHE A 126 -3.93 -0.53 -2.72
C PHE A 126 -2.44 -0.91 -2.71
N GLY A 127 -1.95 -1.55 -3.76
CA GLY A 127 -0.54 -1.95 -3.87
C GLY A 127 -0.23 -3.38 -3.43
N PHE A 128 -1.28 -4.19 -3.23
CA PHE A 128 -1.19 -5.63 -3.05
C PHE A 128 -1.51 -6.33 -4.37
N SER A 129 -0.48 -6.62 -5.17
CA SER A 129 -0.61 -7.32 -6.45
C SER A 129 0.68 -8.09 -6.73
N ASP A 130 0.55 -9.26 -7.33
CA ASP A 130 1.66 -10.05 -7.86
C ASP A 130 2.09 -9.59 -9.27
N LYS A 131 1.37 -8.62 -9.84
CA LYS A 131 1.53 -8.14 -11.22
C LYS A 131 1.65 -6.62 -11.29
N GLY A 132 2.35 -6.17 -12.32
CA GLY A 132 2.56 -4.75 -12.60
C GLY A 132 3.53 -4.09 -11.63
N ASN A 133 3.75 -2.79 -11.82
CA ASN A 133 4.72 -2.02 -11.04
C ASN A 133 4.09 -1.14 -9.96
N LEU A 134 2.75 -1.11 -9.87
CA LEU A 134 2.01 -0.37 -8.85
C LEU A 134 1.85 -1.14 -7.52
N ASN A 135 2.46 -2.32 -7.39
CA ASN A 135 2.37 -3.19 -6.21
C ASN A 135 3.35 -2.79 -5.08
N LEU A 136 3.41 -1.49 -4.77
CA LEU A 136 4.46 -0.90 -3.92
C LEU A 136 4.53 -1.50 -2.51
N ILE A 137 3.39 -1.85 -1.90
CA ILE A 137 3.39 -2.47 -0.56
C ILE A 137 3.94 -3.89 -0.63
N THR A 138 3.61 -4.63 -1.69
CA THR A 138 4.15 -5.98 -1.93
C THR A 138 5.67 -5.93 -2.05
N GLN A 139 6.19 -5.02 -2.89
CA GLN A 139 7.64 -4.81 -3.05
C GLN A 139 8.33 -4.43 -1.73
N ALA A 140 7.71 -3.54 -0.94
CA ALA A 140 8.27 -3.12 0.34
C ALA A 140 8.35 -4.27 1.36
N LEU A 141 7.34 -5.14 1.41
CA LEU A 141 7.35 -6.33 2.26
C LEU A 141 8.41 -7.35 1.81
N GLU A 142 8.51 -7.57 0.49
CA GLU A 142 9.49 -8.49 -0.09
C GLU A 142 10.94 -8.06 0.18
N ALA A 143 11.21 -6.74 0.16
CA ALA A 143 12.53 -6.18 0.46
C ALA A 143 13.03 -6.54 1.87
N VAL A 144 12.14 -6.88 2.81
CA VAL A 144 12.46 -7.34 4.16
C VAL A 144 12.16 -8.83 4.38
N GLY A 145 11.96 -9.59 3.30
CA GLY A 145 11.65 -11.02 3.36
C GLY A 145 10.31 -11.34 4.04
N ARG A 146 9.35 -10.41 3.98
CA ARG A 146 8.00 -10.57 4.53
C ARG A 146 6.97 -10.68 3.42
N LYS A 147 5.85 -11.31 3.78
CA LYS A 147 4.63 -11.38 2.98
C LYS A 147 3.44 -11.17 3.90
N MET A 148 2.37 -10.63 3.35
CA MET A 148 1.12 -10.43 4.05
C MET A 148 0.02 -11.18 3.32
N GLU A 149 -0.82 -11.88 4.07
CA GLU A 149 -2.06 -12.42 3.54
C GLU A 149 -3.03 -11.26 3.32
N VAL A 150 -3.61 -11.20 2.13
CA VAL A 150 -4.56 -10.16 1.73
C VAL A 150 -5.84 -10.84 1.32
N LEU A 151 -6.92 -10.52 2.02
CA LEU A 151 -8.26 -10.95 1.65
C LEU A 151 -8.83 -9.90 0.68
N PRO A 152 -9.01 -10.23 -0.60
CA PRO A 152 -9.51 -9.28 -1.56
C PRO A 152 -10.98 -8.99 -1.29
N ASP A 153 -11.35 -7.72 -1.23
CA ASP A 153 -12.76 -7.34 -1.27
C ASP A 153 -13.33 -7.67 -2.66
N PRO A 154 -14.52 -8.30 -2.75
CA PRO A 154 -15.21 -8.51 -4.03
C PRO A 154 -15.60 -7.20 -4.73
N SER A 155 -15.77 -6.11 -3.97
CA SER A 155 -16.15 -4.78 -4.45
C SER A 155 -15.18 -3.71 -3.93
N THR A 156 -14.95 -2.66 -4.71
CA THR A 156 -14.10 -1.56 -4.26
C THR A 156 -14.91 -0.53 -3.48
N VAL A 157 -16.04 -0.11 -4.04
CA VAL A 157 -16.96 0.91 -3.48
C VAL A 157 -18.38 0.60 -3.94
N HIS A 158 -19.37 0.90 -3.09
CA HIS A 158 -20.78 0.90 -3.47
C HIS A 158 -21.34 2.32 -3.38
N PHE A 159 -21.67 2.91 -4.53
CA PHE A 159 -22.25 4.25 -4.59
C PHE A 159 -23.78 4.17 -4.42
N HIS A 160 -24.31 5.03 -3.56
CA HIS A 160 -25.74 5.28 -3.40
C HIS A 160 -26.00 6.75 -3.69
N LEU A 161 -26.58 7.03 -4.86
CA LEU A 161 -26.82 8.37 -5.37
C LEU A 161 -28.32 8.71 -5.33
N PRO A 162 -28.69 10.00 -5.44
CA PRO A 162 -30.07 10.40 -5.62
C PRO A 162 -30.74 9.70 -6.82
N GLY A 163 -32.06 9.60 -6.82
CA GLY A 163 -32.80 8.91 -7.90
C GLY A 163 -32.79 7.39 -7.81
N ASP A 164 -32.48 6.84 -6.62
CA ASP A 164 -32.32 5.41 -6.37
C ASP A 164 -31.22 4.73 -7.23
N LEU A 165 -30.33 5.55 -7.82
CA LEU A 165 -29.18 5.04 -8.55
C LEU A 165 -28.17 4.46 -7.56
N SER A 166 -27.96 3.16 -7.68
CA SER A 166 -27.00 2.43 -6.88
C SER A 166 -26.03 1.69 -7.79
N VAL A 167 -24.73 1.94 -7.64
CA VAL A 167 -23.68 1.39 -8.52
C VAL A 167 -22.62 0.69 -7.70
N LEU A 168 -22.47 -0.62 -7.91
CA LEU A 168 -21.43 -1.42 -7.28
C LEU A 168 -20.16 -1.43 -8.15
N VAL A 169 -19.06 -0.87 -7.64
CA VAL A 169 -17.76 -0.94 -8.32
C VAL A 169 -17.14 -2.30 -8.05
N HIS A 170 -17.28 -3.21 -9.01
CA HIS A 170 -16.71 -4.55 -8.92
C HIS A 170 -15.19 -4.51 -9.05
N ARG A 171 -14.52 -5.44 -8.34
CA ARG A 171 -13.07 -5.64 -8.50
C ARG A 171 -12.70 -6.04 -9.93
N LYS A 172 -13.55 -6.82 -10.60
CA LYS A 172 -13.34 -7.26 -11.98
C LYS A 172 -13.88 -6.20 -12.93
N TYR A 173 -13.04 -5.83 -13.89
CA TYR A 173 -13.35 -4.81 -14.87
C TYR A 173 -14.62 -5.14 -15.66
N GLU A 174 -14.74 -6.37 -16.15
CA GLU A 174 -15.87 -6.79 -16.97
C GLU A 174 -17.20 -6.73 -16.20
N ASP A 175 -17.18 -7.11 -14.92
CA ASP A 175 -18.36 -7.08 -14.06
C ASP A 175 -18.80 -5.64 -13.80
N PHE A 176 -17.85 -4.71 -13.60
CA PHE A 176 -18.15 -3.29 -13.43
C PHE A 176 -18.72 -2.65 -14.71
N ILE A 177 -18.16 -2.96 -15.88
CA ILE A 177 -18.71 -2.48 -17.15
C ILE A 177 -20.13 -3.01 -17.38
N ASN A 178 -20.40 -4.27 -17.05
CA ASN A 178 -21.73 -4.85 -17.15
C ASN A 178 -22.72 -4.21 -16.16
N GLU A 179 -22.29 -3.91 -14.93
CA GLU A 179 -23.08 -3.17 -13.94
C GLU A 179 -23.53 -1.81 -14.50
N LEU A 180 -22.61 -1.04 -15.09
CA LEU A 180 -22.94 0.25 -15.71
C LEU A 180 -23.88 0.11 -16.91
N ILE A 181 -23.61 -0.83 -17.81
CA ILE A 181 -24.45 -1.08 -18.99
C ILE A 181 -25.87 -1.50 -18.59
N SER A 182 -26.01 -2.26 -17.49
CA SER A 182 -27.33 -2.68 -17.01
C SER A 182 -28.21 -1.50 -16.57
N LYS A 183 -27.59 -0.44 -16.05
CA LYS A 183 -28.28 0.77 -15.57
C LYS A 183 -28.45 1.81 -16.67
N PHE A 184 -27.49 1.89 -17.59
CA PHE A 184 -27.48 2.83 -18.72
C PHE A 184 -27.32 2.10 -20.05
N PRO A 185 -28.31 1.29 -20.47
CA PRO A 185 -28.19 0.46 -21.68
C PRO A 185 -28.05 1.29 -22.97
N HIS A 186 -28.61 2.50 -22.99
CA HIS A 186 -28.47 3.45 -24.12
C HIS A 186 -27.06 4.01 -24.27
N GLU A 187 -26.24 3.98 -23.22
CA GLU A 187 -24.85 4.46 -23.21
C GLU A 187 -23.82 3.33 -23.39
N LYS A 188 -24.26 2.11 -23.70
CA LYS A 188 -23.39 0.93 -23.78
C LYS A 188 -22.11 1.15 -24.57
N GLU A 189 -22.22 1.70 -25.78
CA GLU A 189 -21.03 1.97 -26.60
C GLU A 189 -20.13 3.05 -25.99
N GLY A 190 -20.74 4.07 -25.39
CA GLY A 190 -20.04 5.18 -24.74
C GLY A 190 -19.22 4.69 -23.54
N ILE A 191 -19.84 3.89 -22.67
CA ILE A 191 -19.21 3.25 -21.50
C ILE A 191 -17.99 2.43 -21.92
N ILE A 192 -18.14 1.54 -22.90
CA ILE A 192 -17.05 0.68 -23.38
C ILE A 192 -15.88 1.52 -23.91
N LYS A 193 -16.16 2.57 -24.70
CA LYS A 193 -15.13 3.44 -25.28
C LYS A 193 -14.41 4.27 -24.21
N PHE A 194 -15.15 4.84 -23.26
CA PHE A 194 -14.61 5.66 -22.18
C PHE A 194 -13.72 4.84 -21.25
N TYR A 195 -14.26 3.78 -20.64
CA TYR A 195 -13.49 2.96 -19.72
C TYR A 195 -12.39 2.15 -20.42
N GLY A 196 -12.55 1.82 -21.71
CA GLY A 196 -11.45 1.27 -22.50
C GLY A 196 -10.28 2.25 -22.66
N THR A 197 -10.58 3.56 -22.76
CA THR A 197 -9.55 4.62 -22.74
C THR A 197 -8.88 4.70 -21.38
N CYS A 198 -9.63 4.70 -20.28
CA CYS A 198 -9.09 4.68 -18.92
C CYS A 198 -8.20 3.45 -18.69
N TRP A 199 -8.62 2.28 -19.17
CA TRP A 199 -7.85 1.04 -19.07
C TRP A 199 -6.52 1.12 -19.84
N LYS A 200 -6.51 1.73 -21.02
CA LYS A 200 -5.28 1.98 -21.79
C LYS A 200 -4.30 2.89 -21.04
N ILE A 201 -4.81 3.95 -20.41
CA ILE A 201 -4.00 4.88 -19.60
C ILE A 201 -3.43 4.14 -18.39
N PHE A 202 -4.28 3.40 -17.66
CA PHE A 202 -3.86 2.61 -16.51
C PHE A 202 -2.78 1.59 -16.87
N ASN A 203 -2.94 0.83 -17.96
CA ASN A 203 -1.94 -0.16 -18.38
C ASN A 203 -0.62 0.50 -18.78
N SER A 204 -0.67 1.65 -19.46
CA SER A 204 0.54 2.42 -19.77
C SER A 204 1.27 2.79 -18.48
N LEU A 205 0.56 3.34 -17.49
CA LEU A 205 1.13 3.72 -16.19
C LEU A 205 1.68 2.51 -15.41
N ASN A 206 0.90 1.44 -15.29
CA ASN A 206 1.26 0.24 -14.54
C ASN A 206 2.44 -0.52 -15.15
N SER A 207 2.74 -0.26 -16.42
CA SER A 207 3.90 -0.82 -17.10
C SER A 207 5.21 -0.10 -16.76
N LEU A 208 5.16 1.16 -16.32
CA LEU A 208 6.35 1.94 -16.00
C LEU A 208 6.83 1.61 -14.60
N GLU A 209 8.14 1.63 -14.36
CA GLU A 209 8.61 1.65 -12.98
C GLU A 209 8.22 3.01 -12.38
N LEU A 210 7.72 3.03 -11.14
CA LEU A 210 7.50 4.31 -10.45
C LEU A 210 8.76 4.64 -9.66
N LYS A 211 9.69 5.34 -10.31
CA LYS A 211 10.75 6.09 -9.63
C LYS A 211 10.39 7.57 -9.64
N SER A 212 11.29 8.42 -9.18
CA SER A 212 11.06 9.86 -9.22
C SER A 212 10.84 10.33 -10.66
N LEU A 213 9.64 10.85 -10.94
CA LEU A 213 9.33 11.51 -12.22
C LEU A 213 10.09 12.84 -12.38
N GLU A 214 10.79 13.30 -11.36
CA GLU A 214 11.57 14.54 -11.39
C GLU A 214 13.00 14.31 -11.90
N GLU A 215 13.44 13.06 -12.04
CA GLU A 215 14.79 12.72 -12.53
C GLU A 215 14.81 12.67 -14.06
N PRO A 216 15.47 13.62 -14.76
CA PRO A 216 15.42 13.68 -16.22
C PRO A 216 16.02 12.44 -16.88
N LEU A 217 17.15 11.95 -16.35
CA LEU A 217 17.82 10.75 -16.84
C LEU A 217 16.93 9.51 -16.75
N TYR A 218 16.15 9.41 -15.67
CA TYR A 218 15.19 8.34 -15.48
C TYR A 218 14.08 8.41 -16.53
N LEU A 219 13.47 9.58 -16.70
CA LEU A 219 12.42 9.81 -17.70
C LEU A 219 12.91 9.53 -19.14
N PHE A 220 14.10 10.01 -19.49
CA PHE A 220 14.70 9.72 -20.79
C PHE A 220 14.92 8.21 -20.96
N GLY A 221 15.47 7.53 -19.96
CA GLY A 221 15.66 6.08 -19.99
C GLY A 221 14.35 5.31 -20.16
N GLN A 222 13.30 5.69 -19.43
CA GLN A 222 11.96 5.09 -19.57
C GLN A 222 11.37 5.34 -20.96
N PHE A 223 11.54 6.54 -21.53
CA PHE A 223 11.08 6.83 -22.88
C PHE A 223 11.72 5.91 -23.93
N PHE A 224 13.03 5.65 -23.85
CA PHE A 224 13.69 4.75 -24.81
C PHE A 224 13.29 3.28 -24.61
N GLN A 225 12.94 2.87 -23.39
CA GLN A 225 12.49 1.51 -23.12
C GLN A 225 11.02 1.28 -23.50
N LYS A 226 10.16 2.28 -23.26
CA LYS A 226 8.70 2.22 -23.40
C LYS A 226 8.12 3.48 -24.06
N PRO A 227 8.50 3.76 -25.32
CA PRO A 227 8.13 5.01 -25.99
C PRO A 227 6.63 5.14 -26.21
N LEU A 228 5.93 4.05 -26.52
CA LEU A 228 4.49 4.09 -26.80
C LEU A 228 3.67 4.41 -25.56
N GLU A 229 4.04 3.84 -24.42
CA GLU A 229 3.40 4.07 -23.13
C GLU A 229 3.67 5.49 -22.64
N CYS A 230 4.92 5.96 -22.73
CA CYS A 230 5.28 7.33 -22.39
C CYS A 230 4.54 8.36 -23.27
N LEU A 231 4.47 8.14 -24.60
CA LEU A 231 3.72 9.01 -25.51
C LEU A 231 2.21 8.97 -25.24
N THR A 232 1.67 7.79 -24.91
CA THR A 232 0.26 7.64 -24.51
C THR A 232 -0.03 8.47 -23.27
N LEU A 233 0.78 8.35 -22.22
CA LEU A 233 0.62 9.14 -21.00
C LEU A 233 0.78 10.64 -21.26
N ALA A 234 1.80 11.05 -22.03
CA ALA A 234 2.02 12.46 -22.38
C ALA A 234 0.82 13.07 -23.15
N TYR A 235 0.19 12.29 -24.03
CA TYR A 235 -1.01 12.72 -24.76
C TYR A 235 -2.23 12.96 -23.84
N TYR A 236 -2.41 12.13 -22.81
CA TYR A 236 -3.53 12.22 -21.88
C TYR A 236 -3.25 13.12 -20.67
N LEU A 237 -1.99 13.41 -20.35
CA LEU A 237 -1.59 14.23 -19.20
C LEU A 237 -2.30 15.59 -19.09
N PRO A 238 -2.50 16.38 -20.16
CA PRO A 238 -3.19 17.66 -20.06
C PRO A 238 -4.73 17.56 -20.11
N GLN A 239 -5.30 16.35 -20.22
CA GLN A 239 -6.74 16.15 -20.39
C GLN A 239 -7.42 15.80 -19.06
N ASN A 240 -8.67 16.25 -18.89
CA ASN A 240 -9.51 15.89 -17.75
C ASN A 240 -10.37 14.64 -18.07
N ALA A 241 -10.54 13.73 -17.11
CA ALA A 241 -11.39 12.56 -17.22
C ALA A 241 -12.83 12.89 -17.66
N GLY A 242 -13.44 13.94 -17.10
CA GLY A 242 -14.78 14.38 -17.46
C GLY A 242 -14.89 14.85 -18.92
N ASP A 243 -13.86 15.51 -19.46
CA ASP A 243 -13.82 15.91 -20.87
C ASP A 243 -13.67 14.71 -21.80
N ILE A 244 -12.94 13.68 -21.38
CA ILE A 244 -12.83 12.42 -22.11
C ILE A 244 -14.19 11.69 -22.07
N ALA A 245 -14.85 11.63 -20.92
CA ALA A 245 -16.16 11.00 -20.76
C ALA A 245 -17.21 11.64 -21.68
N ARG A 246 -17.31 12.98 -21.70
CA ARG A 246 -18.27 13.74 -22.53
C ARG A 246 -18.12 13.54 -24.04
N LYS A 247 -16.98 13.03 -24.52
CA LYS A 247 -16.79 12.64 -25.93
C LYS A 247 -17.64 11.42 -26.29
N PHE A 248 -17.86 10.51 -25.33
CA PHE A 248 -18.48 9.21 -25.56
C PHE A 248 -19.85 9.07 -24.91
N ILE A 249 -20.09 9.77 -23.79
CA ILE A 249 -21.28 9.66 -22.96
C ILE A 249 -22.07 10.98 -23.00
N LYS A 250 -23.40 10.90 -23.07
CA LYS A 250 -24.31 12.06 -23.11
C LYS A 250 -25.25 12.13 -21.90
N ASP A 251 -25.58 10.98 -21.33
CA ASP A 251 -26.41 10.87 -20.14
C ASP A 251 -25.80 11.64 -18.95
N GLN A 252 -26.57 12.56 -18.37
CA GLN A 252 -26.10 13.47 -17.32
C GLN A 252 -25.97 12.77 -15.97
N GLU A 253 -26.80 11.76 -15.70
CA GLU A 253 -26.75 11.02 -14.45
C GLU A 253 -25.52 10.11 -14.43
N LEU A 254 -25.21 9.45 -15.56
CA LEU A 254 -23.97 8.69 -15.72
C LEU A 254 -22.73 9.59 -15.66
N LEU A 255 -22.75 10.78 -16.28
CA LEU A 255 -21.63 11.73 -16.18
C LEU A 255 -21.42 12.21 -14.74
N SER A 256 -22.50 12.46 -14.00
CA SER A 256 -22.42 12.86 -12.58
C SER A 256 -21.86 11.74 -11.72
N PHE A 257 -22.20 10.47 -12.00
CA PHE A 257 -21.57 9.32 -11.36
C PHE A 257 -20.06 9.26 -11.65
N ILE A 258 -19.65 9.43 -12.92
CA ILE A 258 -18.23 9.42 -13.30
C ILE A 258 -17.47 10.55 -12.59
N ASP A 259 -18.04 11.75 -12.51
CA ASP A 259 -17.42 12.87 -11.79
C ASP A 259 -17.35 12.62 -10.26
N ALA A 260 -18.20 11.76 -9.69
CA ALA A 260 -18.14 11.36 -8.29
C ALA A 260 -17.15 10.21 -8.02
N GLU A 261 -16.82 9.42 -9.05
CA GLU A 261 -15.86 8.31 -8.98
C GLU A 261 -14.40 8.80 -9.04
N VAL A 262 -14.13 9.89 -9.76
CA VAL A 262 -12.79 10.44 -10.08
C VAL A 262 -12.39 11.56 -9.13
#